data_AF-A0A946KEY2-F1
#
_entry.id   AF-A0A946KEY2-F1
#
_cell.length_a   1.000
_cell.length_b   1.000
_cell.length_c   1.000
_cell.angle_alpha   90.00
_cell.angle_beta   90.00
_cell.angle_gamma   90.00
#
_symmetry.space_group_name_H-M   'P 1'
#
loop_
_entity.id
_entity.type
_entity.pdbx_description
1 polymer ?
#
loop_
_entity_poly.entity_id
_entity_poly.type
_entity_poly.pdbx_seq_one_letter_code
_entity_poly.pdbx_strand_id
1 'polypeptide(L)'
;MASPTRKNNSGKPRVVKRWLGGALIAGVVLLICSYFFLRPRDYSNDPRVVEIREIQEEARTRYLSGGGPSTQAEARAFVQSMEKIRNKMDGLPDDVRREMYRGGGNVFYSSMRQRIDDYFKASPAQRQQVLDQQIRQSDLMSKAFSEARAAREAQGPSTNSQQGNGQKTEGKTGSGQGSGRSSWASRSQGDRNEWFKNRILDRTTPEQRAKYVEYRRAASERREELGLPAGWP
;
A
#
# COMPACT_ATOMS: atom_id res chain seq x y z
N MET A 1 -77.24 35.23 -53.85
CA MET A 1 -75.81 35.13 -54.24
C MET A 1 -75.00 35.62 -53.04
N ALA A 2 -74.09 34.92 -52.36
CA ALA A 2 -73.31 33.71 -52.66
C ALA A 2 -72.97 32.95 -51.35
N SER A 3 -72.77 31.64 -51.42
CA SER A 3 -72.01 30.81 -50.44
C SER A 3 -70.52 30.82 -50.83
N PRO A 4 -69.57 30.07 -50.20
CA PRO A 4 -69.41 29.58 -48.81
C PRO A 4 -68.00 29.91 -48.25
N THR A 5 -67.64 29.58 -47.00
CA THR A 5 -66.31 28.99 -46.69
C THR A 5 -66.18 28.41 -45.28
N ARG A 6 -65.94 27.11 -45.25
CA ARG A 6 -65.48 26.31 -44.11
C ARG A 6 -63.99 26.59 -43.90
N LYS A 7 -63.55 26.94 -42.69
CA LYS A 7 -62.12 26.97 -42.33
C LYS A 7 -61.84 25.99 -41.18
N ASN A 8 -61.48 24.77 -41.56
CA ASN A 8 -60.68 23.90 -40.70
C ASN A 8 -59.32 24.57 -40.51
N ASN A 9 -58.80 24.61 -39.29
CA ASN A 9 -57.35 24.73 -39.08
C ASN A 9 -56.94 24.01 -37.79
N SER A 10 -56.38 22.82 -37.99
CA SER A 10 -55.59 22.04 -37.05
C SER A 10 -54.41 22.85 -36.50
N GLY A 11 -54.39 23.09 -35.19
CA GLY A 11 -53.17 23.38 -34.43
C GLY A 11 -53.09 22.33 -33.31
N LYS A 12 -51.97 21.70 -32.99
CA LYS A 12 -50.60 22.21 -32.92
C LYS A 12 -49.63 21.02 -32.83
N PRO A 13 -48.68 20.82 -33.77
CA PRO A 13 -47.60 19.84 -33.61
C PRO A 13 -46.31 20.43 -32.99
N ARG A 14 -46.37 21.63 -32.38
CA ARG A 14 -45.19 22.39 -31.94
C ARG A 14 -44.79 22.22 -30.46
N VAL A 15 -45.70 21.78 -29.60
CA VAL A 15 -45.44 21.73 -28.14
C VAL A 15 -44.73 20.42 -27.75
N VAL A 16 -45.12 19.29 -28.34
CA VAL A 16 -44.57 17.96 -28.02
C VAL A 16 -43.09 17.83 -28.44
N LYS A 17 -42.68 18.46 -29.55
CA LYS A 17 -41.28 18.49 -30.02
C LYS A 17 -40.32 19.24 -29.08
N ARG A 18 -40.80 20.25 -28.34
CA ARG A 18 -39.97 21.02 -27.39
C ARG A 18 -39.67 20.26 -26.10
N TRP A 19 -40.62 19.45 -25.62
CA TRP A 19 -40.44 18.61 -24.44
C TRP A 19 -39.52 17.40 -24.71
N LEU A 20 -39.61 16.80 -25.89
CA LEU A 20 -38.70 15.74 -26.34
C LEU A 20 -37.25 16.22 -26.45
N GLY A 21 -37.00 17.44 -26.94
CA GLY A 21 -35.66 18.02 -26.98
C GLY A 21 -35.08 18.30 -25.58
N GLY A 22 -35.90 18.81 -24.65
CA GLY A 22 -35.48 19.06 -23.28
C GLY A 22 -35.16 17.78 -22.49
N ALA A 23 -35.94 16.72 -22.68
CA ALA A 23 -35.71 15.43 -22.04
C ALA A 23 -34.41 14.75 -22.53
N LEU A 24 -34.09 14.88 -23.82
CA LEU A 24 -32.85 14.36 -24.41
C LEU A 24 -31.61 15.08 -23.84
N ILE A 25 -31.66 16.41 -23.71
CA ILE A 25 -30.55 17.20 -23.14
C ILE A 25 -30.35 16.86 -21.65
N ALA A 26 -31.42 16.75 -20.88
CA ALA A 26 -31.34 16.35 -19.47
C ALA A 26 -30.78 14.93 -19.29
N GLY A 27 -31.15 13.98 -20.16
CA GLY A 27 -30.59 12.63 -20.19
C GLY A 27 -29.10 12.61 -20.51
N VAL A 28 -28.64 13.42 -21.47
CA VAL A 28 -27.21 13.55 -21.82
C VAL A 28 -26.42 14.18 -20.68
N VAL A 29 -26.94 15.23 -20.03
CA VAL A 29 -26.29 15.85 -18.86
C VAL A 29 -26.20 14.87 -17.69
N LEU A 30 -27.26 14.10 -17.41
CA LEU A 30 -27.23 13.05 -16.39
C LEU A 30 -26.24 11.93 -16.72
N LEU A 31 -26.11 11.54 -17.99
CA LEU A 31 -25.12 10.56 -18.42
C LEU A 31 -23.70 11.11 -18.27
N ILE A 32 -23.46 12.37 -18.64
CA ILE A 32 -22.15 13.04 -18.44
C ILE A 32 -21.84 13.15 -16.93
N CYS A 33 -22.80 13.59 -16.12
CA CYS A 33 -22.65 13.64 -14.66
C CYS A 33 -22.39 12.25 -14.09
N SER A 34 -23.13 11.23 -14.51
CA SER A 34 -22.90 9.86 -14.06
C SER A 34 -21.55 9.34 -14.53
N TYR A 35 -21.09 9.70 -15.73
CA TYR A 35 -19.79 9.32 -16.23
C TYR A 35 -18.69 9.99 -15.42
N PHE A 36 -18.82 11.26 -15.02
CA PHE A 36 -17.84 11.94 -14.19
C PHE A 36 -17.88 11.50 -12.70
N PHE A 37 -19.04 11.12 -12.17
CA PHE A 37 -19.20 10.72 -10.75
C PHE A 37 -19.08 9.20 -10.50
N LEU A 38 -19.37 8.35 -11.47
CA LEU A 38 -19.27 6.88 -11.37
C LEU A 38 -18.07 6.28 -12.12
N ARG A 39 -17.28 7.07 -12.86
CA ARG A 39 -16.04 6.56 -13.46
C ARG A 39 -15.09 6.12 -12.34
N PRO A 40 -14.62 4.87 -12.34
CA PRO A 40 -13.56 4.44 -11.45
C PRO A 40 -12.39 5.39 -11.62
N ARG A 41 -11.94 6.01 -10.53
CA ARG A 41 -10.74 6.84 -10.56
C ARG A 41 -9.56 5.93 -10.88
N ASP A 42 -9.14 5.94 -12.14
CA ASP A 42 -8.01 5.15 -12.61
C ASP A 42 -6.71 5.90 -12.28
N TYR A 43 -6.20 5.65 -11.07
CA TYR A 43 -4.94 6.24 -10.60
C TYR A 43 -3.70 5.59 -11.23
N SER A 44 -3.87 4.58 -12.09
CA SER A 44 -2.76 3.85 -12.72
C SER A 44 -1.92 4.75 -13.64
N ASN A 45 -2.53 5.80 -14.19
CA ASN A 45 -1.90 6.77 -15.09
C ASN A 45 -1.59 8.11 -14.41
N ASP A 46 -1.77 8.25 -13.09
CA ASP A 46 -1.39 9.47 -12.37
C ASP A 46 0.15 9.56 -12.34
N PRO A 47 0.77 10.65 -12.86
CA PRO A 47 2.22 10.82 -12.86
C PRO A 47 2.87 10.62 -11.48
N ARG A 48 2.17 10.99 -10.39
CA ARG A 48 2.67 10.84 -9.01
C ARG A 48 2.71 9.38 -8.58
N VAL A 49 1.74 8.59 -9.01
CA VAL A 49 1.65 7.15 -8.73
C VAL A 49 2.69 6.39 -9.55
N VAL A 50 2.84 6.74 -10.83
CA VAL A 50 3.85 6.16 -11.73
C VAL A 50 5.25 6.38 -11.19
N GLU A 51 5.59 7.60 -10.80
CA GLU A 51 6.93 7.91 -10.26
C GLU A 51 7.23 7.11 -8.97
N ILE A 52 6.24 6.92 -8.09
CA ILE A 52 6.44 6.10 -6.88
C ILE A 52 6.65 4.62 -7.25
N ARG A 53 5.91 4.11 -8.24
CA ARG A 53 6.09 2.73 -8.73
C ARG A 53 7.46 2.53 -9.35
N GLU A 54 7.92 3.48 -10.16
CA GLU A 54 9.26 3.45 -10.74
C GLU A 54 10.35 3.42 -9.66
N ILE A 55 10.25 4.25 -8.63
CA ILE A 55 11.22 4.23 -7.51
C ILE A 55 11.15 2.90 -6.76
N GLN A 56 9.96 2.31 -6.57
CA GLN A 56 9.79 1.00 -5.95
C GLN A 56 10.41 -0.13 -6.79
N GLU A 57 10.20 -0.10 -8.11
CA GLU A 57 10.74 -1.09 -9.05
C GLU A 57 12.25 -0.96 -9.22
N GLU A 58 12.77 0.27 -9.28
CA GLU A 58 14.21 0.53 -9.28
C GLU A 58 14.84 0.01 -7.99
N ALA A 59 14.27 0.36 -6.83
CA ALA A 59 14.78 -0.10 -5.54
C ALA A 59 14.73 -1.64 -5.42
N ARG A 60 13.65 -2.27 -5.90
CA ARG A 60 13.53 -3.73 -5.95
C ARG A 60 14.60 -4.35 -6.84
N THR A 61 14.76 -3.84 -8.06
CA THR A 61 15.68 -4.39 -9.05
C THR A 61 17.14 -4.20 -8.61
N ARG A 62 17.45 -3.05 -8.00
CA ARG A 62 18.81 -2.68 -7.62
C ARG A 62 19.26 -3.30 -6.30
N TYR A 63 18.36 -3.43 -5.31
CA TYR A 63 18.75 -3.81 -3.96
C TYR A 63 18.17 -5.14 -3.48
N LEU A 64 17.11 -5.67 -4.12
CA LEU A 64 16.41 -6.88 -3.67
C LEU A 64 16.47 -8.06 -4.65
N SER A 65 16.84 -7.83 -5.92
CA SER A 65 16.93 -8.89 -6.95
C SER A 65 17.95 -9.98 -6.61
N GLY A 66 19.06 -9.62 -5.95
CA GLY A 66 20.12 -10.51 -5.46
C GLY A 66 19.92 -11.04 -4.03
N GLY A 67 18.69 -11.05 -3.53
CA GLY A 67 18.35 -11.51 -2.18
C GLY A 67 18.50 -10.44 -1.09
N GLY A 68 19.12 -9.29 -1.37
CA GLY A 68 19.23 -8.16 -0.45
C GLY A 68 20.53 -7.36 -0.67
N PRO A 69 20.71 -6.22 0.02
CA PRO A 69 21.91 -5.40 -0.11
C PRO A 69 23.14 -6.17 0.39
N SER A 70 24.21 -6.13 -0.40
CA SER A 70 25.47 -6.79 -0.09
C SER A 70 26.41 -5.93 0.74
N THR A 71 26.21 -4.60 0.71
CA THR A 71 27.03 -3.61 1.42
C THR A 71 26.19 -2.67 2.28
N GLN A 72 26.84 -2.03 3.26
CA GLN A 72 26.19 -1.00 4.09
C GLN A 72 25.76 0.21 3.25
N ALA A 73 26.53 0.58 2.22
CA ALA A 73 26.18 1.68 1.32
C ALA A 73 24.91 1.37 0.53
N GLU A 74 24.76 0.15 0.01
CA GLU A 74 23.54 -0.30 -0.66
C GLU A 74 22.34 -0.34 0.29
N ALA A 75 22.52 -0.83 1.52
CA ALA A 75 21.47 -0.84 2.52
C ALA A 75 20.98 0.57 2.87
N ARG A 76 21.90 1.53 3.04
CA ARG A 76 21.57 2.94 3.25
C ARG A 76 20.85 3.56 2.06
N ALA A 77 21.33 3.28 0.84
CA ALA A 77 20.70 3.78 -0.38
C ALA A 77 19.27 3.23 -0.57
N PHE A 78 19.05 1.95 -0.22
CA PHE A 78 17.71 1.37 -0.19
C PHE A 78 16.81 2.09 0.82
N VAL A 79 17.28 2.35 2.04
CA VAL A 79 16.49 3.08 3.04
C VAL A 79 16.15 4.49 2.57
N GLN A 80 17.10 5.20 1.94
CA GLN A 80 16.85 6.52 1.32
C GLN A 80 15.80 6.44 0.20
N SER A 81 15.81 5.39 -0.62
CA SER A 81 14.77 5.19 -1.65
C SER A 81 13.39 5.00 -1.02
N MET A 82 13.31 4.27 0.10
CA MET A 82 12.07 4.07 0.86
C MET A 82 11.60 5.35 1.54
N GLU A 83 12.51 6.18 2.03
CA GLU A 83 12.18 7.51 2.56
C GLU A 83 11.64 8.44 1.45
N LYS A 84 12.24 8.42 0.26
CA LYS A 84 11.74 9.16 -0.90
C LYS A 84 10.33 8.70 -1.28
N ILE A 85 10.10 7.38 -1.33
CA ILE A 85 8.77 6.79 -1.56
C ILE A 85 7.79 7.26 -0.49
N ARG A 86 8.17 7.21 0.80
CA ARG A 86 7.34 7.66 1.91
C ARG A 86 6.95 9.12 1.79
N ASN A 87 7.92 10.01 1.56
CA ASN A 87 7.66 11.45 1.44
C ASN A 87 6.73 11.75 0.26
N LYS A 88 6.90 11.06 -0.88
CA LYS A 88 6.00 11.19 -2.03
C LYS A 88 4.59 10.64 -1.72
N MET A 89 4.49 9.52 -1.02
CA MET A 89 3.20 8.96 -0.59
C MET A 89 2.49 9.86 0.41
N ASP A 90 3.21 10.53 1.32
CA ASP A 90 2.62 11.47 2.29
C ASP A 90 1.98 12.67 1.57
N GLY A 91 2.55 13.11 0.43
CA GLY A 91 1.99 14.15 -0.43
C GLY A 91 0.79 13.73 -1.32
N LEU A 92 0.42 12.45 -1.33
CA LEU A 92 -0.75 11.95 -2.07
C LEU A 92 -2.04 12.10 -1.26
N PRO A 93 -3.21 12.27 -1.92
CA PRO A 93 -4.51 12.14 -1.26
C PRO A 93 -4.71 10.75 -0.63
N ASP A 94 -5.48 10.68 0.47
CA ASP A 94 -5.62 9.47 1.30
C ASP A 94 -6.18 8.25 0.56
N ASP A 95 -7.08 8.46 -0.40
CA ASP A 95 -7.64 7.43 -1.27
C ASP A 95 -6.58 6.84 -2.21
N VAL A 96 -5.77 7.68 -2.84
CA VAL A 96 -4.64 7.25 -3.70
C VAL A 96 -3.59 6.51 -2.87
N ARG A 97 -3.25 7.06 -1.70
CA ARG A 97 -2.30 6.44 -0.78
C ARG A 97 -2.77 5.06 -0.33
N ARG A 98 -4.05 4.91 0.03
CA ARG A 98 -4.65 3.60 0.37
C ARG A 98 -4.58 2.62 -0.79
N GLU A 99 -4.85 3.08 -2.01
CA GLU A 99 -4.79 2.23 -3.20
C GLU A 99 -3.34 1.78 -3.47
N MET A 100 -2.37 2.67 -3.31
CA MET A 100 -0.95 2.33 -3.41
C MET A 100 -0.52 1.27 -2.40
N TYR A 101 -1.02 1.30 -1.17
CA TYR A 101 -0.78 0.23 -0.19
C TYR A 101 -1.54 -1.07 -0.47
N ARG A 102 -2.63 -1.01 -1.25
CA ARG A 102 -3.44 -2.18 -1.62
C ARG A 102 -2.89 -2.90 -2.86
N GLY A 103 -2.58 -2.15 -3.91
CA GLY A 103 -2.13 -2.64 -5.22
C GLY A 103 -0.61 -2.68 -5.39
N GLY A 104 0.15 -1.89 -4.62
CA GLY A 104 1.60 -1.98 -4.56
C GLY A 104 2.01 -3.25 -3.84
N GLY A 105 2.34 -4.30 -4.60
CA GLY A 105 2.93 -5.51 -4.07
C GLY A 105 4.11 -5.12 -3.17
N ASN A 106 4.01 -5.44 -1.88
CA ASN A 106 5.03 -5.01 -0.94
C ASN A 106 6.35 -5.72 -1.31
N VAL A 107 7.32 -4.93 -1.79
CA VAL A 107 8.63 -5.37 -2.28
C VAL A 107 9.36 -6.29 -1.29
N PHE A 108 9.12 -6.08 0.02
CA PHE A 108 9.65 -6.92 1.08
C PHE A 108 9.06 -8.33 1.06
N TYR A 109 7.75 -8.49 0.80
CA TYR A 109 7.14 -9.82 0.70
C TYR A 109 7.65 -10.60 -0.51
N SER A 110 7.85 -9.95 -1.66
CA SER A 110 8.43 -10.63 -2.83
C SER A 110 9.88 -11.07 -2.58
N SER A 111 10.68 -10.22 -1.92
CA SER A 111 12.05 -10.57 -1.55
C SER A 111 12.10 -11.70 -0.53
N MET A 112 11.21 -11.66 0.47
CA MET A 112 11.08 -12.73 1.47
C MET A 112 10.74 -14.08 0.82
N ARG A 113 9.78 -14.08 -0.10
CA ARG A 113 9.39 -15.29 -0.83
C ARG A 113 10.56 -15.87 -1.63
N GLN A 114 11.34 -15.02 -2.29
CA GLN A 114 12.54 -15.45 -3.01
C GLN A 114 13.57 -16.07 -2.06
N ARG A 115 13.82 -15.45 -0.89
CA ARG A 115 14.75 -16.00 0.12
C ARG A 115 14.36 -17.40 0.59
N ILE A 116 13.07 -17.61 0.84
CA ILE A 116 12.52 -18.91 1.23
C ILE A 116 12.73 -19.91 0.08
N ASP A 117 12.39 -19.53 -1.15
CA ASP A 117 12.55 -20.40 -2.31
C ASP A 117 14.02 -20.77 -2.55
N ASP A 118 14.96 -19.82 -2.40
CA ASP A 118 16.39 -20.06 -2.55
C ASP A 118 16.92 -21.05 -1.50
N TYR A 119 16.44 -20.96 -0.25
CA TYR A 119 16.76 -21.92 0.81
C TYR A 119 16.28 -23.33 0.47
N PHE A 120 15.04 -23.49 -0.01
CA PHE A 120 14.50 -24.81 -0.35
C PHE A 120 15.06 -25.39 -1.65
N LYS A 121 15.49 -24.55 -2.58
CA LYS A 121 16.19 -24.95 -3.81
C LYS A 121 17.64 -25.38 -3.56
N ALA A 122 18.28 -24.84 -2.53
CA ALA A 122 19.64 -25.19 -2.16
C ALA A 122 19.72 -26.65 -1.66
N SER A 123 20.83 -27.32 -1.99
CA SER A 123 21.13 -28.65 -1.46
C SER A 123 21.30 -28.59 0.07
N PRO A 124 21.07 -29.70 0.81
CA PRO A 124 21.23 -29.73 2.26
C PRO A 124 22.59 -29.19 2.75
N ALA A 125 23.67 -29.45 2.00
CA ALA A 125 25.00 -28.96 2.32
C ALA A 125 25.17 -27.44 2.10
N GLN A 126 24.42 -26.83 1.19
CA GLN A 126 24.52 -25.40 0.87
C GLN A 126 23.55 -24.52 1.67
N ARG A 127 22.54 -25.11 2.32
CA ARG A 127 21.51 -24.39 3.07
C ARG A 127 22.09 -23.48 4.14
N GLN A 128 23.12 -23.93 4.86
CA GLN A 128 23.77 -23.11 5.88
C GLN A 128 24.41 -21.85 5.27
N GLN A 129 25.12 -21.99 4.15
CA GLN A 129 25.73 -20.85 3.46
C GLN A 129 24.68 -19.86 2.95
N VAL A 130 23.55 -20.36 2.43
CA VAL A 130 22.42 -19.52 2.00
C VAL A 130 21.85 -18.74 3.19
N LEU A 131 21.64 -19.40 4.33
CA LEU A 131 21.18 -18.74 5.55
C LEU A 131 22.18 -17.70 6.04
N ASP A 132 23.48 -17.99 6.05
CA ASP A 132 24.53 -17.05 6.48
C ASP A 132 24.52 -15.78 5.63
N GLN A 133 24.37 -15.93 4.31
CA GLN A 133 24.27 -14.79 3.39
C GLN A 133 23.01 -13.97 3.67
N GLN A 134 21.86 -14.62 3.80
CA GLN A 134 20.57 -13.95 4.02
C GLN A 134 20.51 -13.24 5.38
N ILE A 135 21.10 -13.85 6.42
CA ILE A 135 21.26 -13.28 7.76
C ILE A 135 22.12 -12.01 7.67
N ARG A 136 23.28 -12.07 7.02
CA ARG A 136 24.15 -10.90 6.84
C ARG A 136 23.44 -9.75 6.12
N GLN A 137 22.73 -10.05 5.03
CA GLN A 137 21.94 -9.06 4.29
C GLN A 137 20.82 -8.46 5.16
N SER A 138 20.16 -9.28 5.98
CA SER A 138 19.12 -8.81 6.91
C SER A 138 19.68 -7.89 8.00
N ASP A 139 20.87 -8.18 8.51
CA ASP A 139 21.52 -7.36 9.53
C ASP A 139 21.99 -6.01 8.97
N LEU A 140 22.54 -5.99 7.75
CA LEU A 140 22.88 -4.74 7.05
C LEU A 140 21.63 -3.87 6.89
N MET A 141 20.53 -4.48 6.46
CA MET A 141 19.26 -3.78 6.29
C MET A 141 18.70 -3.27 7.61
N SER A 142 18.67 -4.11 8.65
CA SER A 142 18.20 -3.75 9.99
C SER A 142 19.02 -2.61 10.58
N LYS A 143 20.35 -2.63 10.41
CA LYS A 143 21.23 -1.54 10.84
C LYS A 143 20.90 -0.25 10.10
N ALA A 144 20.79 -0.28 8.77
CA ALA A 144 20.43 0.90 7.98
C ALA A 144 19.08 1.50 8.39
N PHE A 145 18.06 0.67 8.65
CA PHE A 145 16.77 1.13 9.16
C PHE A 145 16.87 1.73 10.56
N SER A 146 17.66 1.12 11.45
CA SER A 146 17.87 1.65 12.80
C SER A 146 18.59 3.00 12.79
N GLU A 147 19.60 3.16 11.93
CA GLU A 147 20.34 4.41 11.73
C GLU A 147 19.41 5.52 11.20
N ALA A 148 18.62 5.22 10.16
CA ALA A 148 17.67 6.18 9.59
C ALA A 148 16.59 6.59 10.60
N ARG A 149 16.08 5.62 11.38
CA ARG A 149 15.12 5.90 12.46
C ARG A 149 15.74 6.82 13.52
N ALA A 150 16.95 6.53 13.98
CA ALA A 150 17.65 7.35 14.96
C ALA A 150 17.90 8.77 14.42
N ALA A 151 18.30 8.92 13.16
CA ALA A 151 18.47 10.21 12.51
C ALA A 151 17.16 11.02 12.46
N ARG A 152 16.03 10.35 12.22
CA ARG A 152 14.71 10.99 12.22
C ARG A 152 14.26 11.41 13.61
N GLU A 153 14.48 10.58 14.61
CA GLU A 153 14.16 10.90 16.01
C GLU A 153 15.00 12.08 16.51
N ALA A 154 16.27 12.21 16.07
CA ALA A 154 17.12 13.35 16.34
C ALA A 154 16.67 14.66 15.67
N GLN A 155 15.97 14.59 14.52
CA GLN A 155 15.40 15.75 13.83
C GLN A 155 14.09 16.26 14.45
N GLY A 156 13.57 15.59 15.49
CA GLY A 156 12.33 15.94 16.16
C GLY A 156 11.06 15.61 15.36
N PRO A 157 9.87 15.63 15.98
CA PRO A 157 8.62 15.39 15.28
C PRO A 157 8.37 16.51 14.26
N SER A 158 8.35 16.16 12.97
CA SER A 158 7.88 17.05 11.91
C SER A 158 6.46 17.51 12.24
N THR A 159 6.28 18.83 12.34
CA THR A 159 5.04 19.54 12.71
C THR A 159 3.88 19.38 11.72
N ASN A 160 3.98 18.53 10.70
CA ASN A 160 2.99 18.40 9.63
C ASN A 160 2.04 17.19 9.73
N SER A 161 1.83 16.64 10.93
CA SER A 161 0.80 15.61 11.17
C SER A 161 -0.32 16.07 12.10
N GLN A 162 -0.72 17.34 11.99
CA GLN A 162 -1.85 17.88 12.74
C GLN A 162 -2.90 18.51 11.83
N GLN A 163 -3.71 17.68 11.19
CA GLN A 163 -5.10 18.05 10.89
C GLN A 163 -6.00 16.81 10.73
N GLY A 164 -6.13 16.04 11.80
CA GLY A 164 -7.24 15.12 12.02
C GLY A 164 -8.16 15.74 13.08
N ASN A 165 -9.30 16.26 12.63
CA ASN A 165 -10.31 16.93 13.44
C ASN A 165 -10.76 16.05 14.63
N GLY A 166 -10.58 16.53 15.86
CA GLY A 166 -10.90 15.80 17.09
C GLY A 166 -11.13 16.78 18.23
N GLN A 167 -12.40 17.08 18.44
CA GLN A 167 -12.99 18.02 19.38
C GLN A 167 -12.42 17.85 20.81
N LYS A 168 -11.91 18.96 21.38
CA LYS A 168 -11.49 19.07 22.78
C LYS A 168 -12.63 18.63 23.72
N THR A 169 -12.35 17.68 24.59
CA THR A 169 -13.03 17.58 25.89
C THR A 169 -11.94 17.45 26.95
N GLU A 170 -11.88 18.42 27.85
CA GLU A 170 -10.97 18.49 28.98
C GLU A 170 -11.31 17.43 30.04
N GLY A 171 -10.28 16.84 30.66
CA GLY A 171 -10.45 16.16 31.94
C GLY A 171 -9.41 15.07 32.27
N LYS A 172 -8.62 15.35 33.32
CA LYS A 172 -7.92 14.41 34.23
C LYS A 172 -6.54 13.84 33.83
N THR A 173 -5.53 14.49 34.40
CA THR A 173 -4.36 13.95 35.14
C THR A 173 -4.02 12.45 35.03
N GLY A 174 -2.79 12.15 34.60
CA GLY A 174 -2.13 10.86 34.81
C GLY A 174 -0.80 10.75 34.04
N SER A 175 0.31 10.80 34.78
CA SER A 175 1.69 10.56 34.33
C SER A 175 1.87 9.23 33.60
N GLY A 176 2.65 9.21 32.50
CA GLY A 176 3.18 7.95 31.96
C GLY A 176 3.66 7.99 30.51
N GLN A 177 4.98 7.98 30.34
CA GLN A 177 5.77 7.45 29.23
C GLN A 177 5.02 6.61 28.17
N GLY A 178 5.29 6.89 26.89
CA GLY A 178 5.59 5.83 25.93
C GLY A 178 4.53 5.49 24.87
N SER A 179 4.83 5.92 23.64
CA SER A 179 4.50 5.24 22.36
C SER A 179 3.03 5.05 22.00
N GLY A 180 2.67 5.46 20.79
CA GLY A 180 1.41 5.07 20.15
C GLY A 180 1.26 3.56 20.14
N ARG A 181 0.47 3.02 21.08
CA ARG A 181 -0.02 1.64 21.03
C ARG A 181 -0.67 1.46 19.65
N SER A 182 -0.15 0.51 18.88
CA SER A 182 -0.56 0.30 17.51
C SER A 182 -2.09 0.15 17.44
N SER A 183 -2.72 0.83 16.49
CA SER A 183 -4.15 0.68 16.17
C SER A 183 -4.58 -0.78 15.93
N TRP A 184 -3.62 -1.69 15.77
CA TRP A 184 -3.81 -3.13 15.67
C TRP A 184 -4.15 -3.79 17.02
N ALA A 185 -3.49 -3.40 18.11
CA ALA A 185 -3.69 -3.99 19.43
C ALA A 185 -5.04 -3.62 20.07
N SER A 186 -5.68 -2.55 19.59
CA SER A 186 -7.00 -2.09 20.04
C SER A 186 -8.18 -2.68 19.25
N ARG A 187 -7.95 -3.50 18.22
CA ARG A 187 -9.03 -4.14 17.43
C ARG A 187 -9.64 -5.33 18.16
N SER A 188 -10.92 -5.60 17.91
CA SER A 188 -11.60 -6.80 18.42
C SER A 188 -10.88 -8.07 17.93
N GLN A 189 -11.04 -9.19 18.65
CA GLN A 189 -10.44 -10.46 18.22
C GLN A 189 -11.01 -10.92 16.87
N GLY A 190 -12.31 -10.71 16.63
CA GLY A 190 -12.97 -11.02 15.36
C GLY A 190 -12.35 -10.27 14.19
N ASP A 191 -12.14 -8.95 14.33
CA ASP A 191 -11.54 -8.12 13.28
C ASP A 191 -10.09 -8.52 12.99
N ARG A 192 -9.34 -8.92 14.03
CA ARG A 192 -7.97 -9.43 13.87
C ARG A 192 -7.95 -10.75 13.10
N ASN A 193 -8.85 -11.66 13.43
CA ASN A 193 -8.98 -12.94 12.72
C ASN A 193 -9.40 -12.76 11.27
N GLU A 194 -10.39 -11.92 10.99
CA GLU A 194 -10.82 -11.64 9.61
C GLU A 194 -9.73 -10.93 8.81
N TRP A 195 -9.00 -10.01 9.43
CA TRP A 195 -7.83 -9.42 8.78
C TRP A 195 -6.77 -10.48 8.45
N PHE A 196 -6.46 -11.37 9.40
CA PHE A 196 -5.45 -12.42 9.22
C PHE A 196 -5.86 -13.42 8.13
N LYS A 197 -7.12 -13.83 8.11
CA LYS A 197 -7.68 -14.66 7.04
C LYS A 197 -7.51 -14.00 5.67
N ASN A 198 -8.11 -12.82 5.50
CA ASN A 198 -8.16 -12.10 4.22
C ASN A 198 -6.77 -11.69 3.70
N ARG A 199 -5.83 -11.40 4.61
CA ARG A 199 -4.51 -10.87 4.23
C ARG A 199 -3.42 -11.94 4.15
N ILE A 200 -3.52 -13.01 4.93
CA ILE A 200 -2.48 -14.04 5.03
C ILE A 200 -3.01 -15.38 4.55
N LEU A 201 -4.06 -15.92 5.17
CA LEU A 201 -4.50 -17.30 4.90
C LEU A 201 -5.07 -17.47 3.49
N ASP A 202 -5.93 -16.57 3.04
CA ASP A 202 -6.59 -16.67 1.72
C ASP A 202 -5.62 -16.42 0.56
N ARG A 203 -4.46 -15.81 0.85
CA ARG A 203 -3.44 -15.44 -0.14
C ARG A 203 -2.24 -16.37 -0.16
N THR A 204 -2.15 -17.29 0.80
CA THR A 204 -1.04 -18.25 0.92
C THR A 204 -1.57 -19.66 0.92
N THR A 205 -0.85 -20.60 0.31
CA THR A 205 -1.22 -22.02 0.41
C THR A 205 -0.70 -22.61 1.73
N PRO A 206 -1.27 -23.73 2.21
CA PRO A 206 -0.72 -24.46 3.36
C PRO A 206 0.77 -24.77 3.22
N GLU A 207 1.22 -25.15 2.03
CA GLU A 207 2.62 -25.48 1.73
C GLU A 207 3.52 -24.24 1.81
N GLN A 208 3.05 -23.08 1.32
CA GLN A 208 3.80 -21.82 1.43
C GLN A 208 3.96 -21.41 2.89
N ARG A 209 2.92 -21.61 3.72
CA ARG A 209 3.00 -21.34 5.16
C ARG A 209 3.95 -22.30 5.87
N ALA A 210 3.91 -23.59 5.54
CA ALA A 210 4.84 -24.57 6.08
C ALA A 210 6.30 -24.21 5.74
N LYS A 211 6.57 -23.89 4.47
CA LYS A 211 7.90 -23.42 4.03
C LYS A 211 8.35 -22.18 4.80
N TYR A 212 7.48 -21.21 5.00
CA TYR A 212 7.80 -20.01 5.79
C TYR A 212 8.18 -20.35 7.24
N VAL A 213 7.41 -21.24 7.90
CA VAL A 213 7.67 -21.64 9.28
C VAL A 213 9.00 -22.38 9.40
N GLU A 214 9.25 -23.36 8.52
CA GLU A 214 10.49 -24.12 8.50
C GLU A 214 11.70 -23.22 8.19
N TYR A 215 11.58 -22.33 7.20
CA TYR A 215 12.61 -21.34 6.89
C TYR A 215 12.92 -20.46 8.10
N ARG A 216 11.88 -19.91 8.75
CA ARG A 216 12.03 -19.05 9.92
C ARG A 216 12.71 -19.79 11.08
N ARG A 217 12.32 -21.05 11.31
CA ARG A 217 12.95 -21.90 12.31
C ARG A 217 14.45 -22.08 12.01
N ALA A 218 14.79 -22.53 10.81
CA ALA A 218 16.17 -22.77 10.40
C ALA A 218 17.03 -21.49 10.44
N ALA A 219 16.50 -20.36 10.00
CA ALA A 219 17.18 -19.07 10.10
C ALA A 219 17.39 -18.65 11.56
N SER A 220 16.43 -18.92 12.46
CA SER A 220 16.56 -18.59 13.88
C SER A 220 17.62 -19.45 14.56
N GLU A 221 17.58 -20.76 14.34
CA GLU A 221 18.59 -21.71 14.84
C GLU A 221 19.99 -21.31 14.34
N ARG A 222 20.12 -20.98 13.05
CA ARG A 222 21.40 -20.54 12.49
C ARG A 222 21.91 -19.24 13.10
N ARG A 223 21.03 -18.28 13.41
CA ARG A 223 21.43 -17.05 14.12
C ARG A 223 21.93 -17.34 15.53
N GLU A 224 21.29 -18.27 16.23
CA GLU A 224 21.72 -18.71 17.56
C GLU A 224 23.10 -19.36 17.51
N GLU A 225 23.37 -20.24 16.54
CA GLU A 225 24.69 -20.83 16.31
C GLU A 225 25.78 -19.77 16.04
N LEU A 226 25.41 -18.67 15.35
CA LEU A 226 26.30 -17.55 15.08
C LEU A 226 26.44 -16.57 16.27
N GLY A 227 25.74 -16.81 17.39
CA GLY A 227 25.73 -15.90 18.54
C GLY A 227 25.06 -14.55 18.26
N LEU A 228 24.19 -14.48 17.25
CA LEU A 228 23.49 -13.26 16.85
C LEU A 228 22.15 -13.14 17.60
N PRO A 229 21.71 -11.93 17.97
CA PRO A 229 20.40 -11.73 18.56
C PRO A 229 19.29 -12.10 17.57
N ALA A 230 18.08 -12.32 18.10
CA ALA A 230 16.87 -12.51 17.30
C ALA A 230 16.75 -11.38 16.27
N GLY A 231 16.73 -11.76 14.99
CA GLY A 231 16.82 -10.84 13.86
C GLY A 231 15.47 -10.44 13.29
N TRP A 232 15.54 -9.61 12.24
CA TRP A 232 14.41 -9.37 11.36
C TRP A 232 13.90 -10.69 10.74
N PRO A 233 12.57 -10.88 10.64
CA PRO A 233 12.00 -12.04 9.96
C PRO A 233 12.28 -12.02 8.46
#